data_AF-A0A839SNX5-F1
#
_entry.id   AF-A0A839SNX5-F1
#
_cell.length_a   1.000
_cell.length_b   1.000
_cell.length_c   1.000
_cell.angle_alpha   90.00
_cell.angle_beta   90.00
_cell.angle_gamma   90.00
#
_symmetry.space_group_name_H-M   'P 1'
#
loop_
_entity.id
_entity.type
_entity.pdbx_description
1 polymer ?
#
loop_
_entity_poly.entity_id
_entity_poly.type
_entity_poly.pdbx_seq_one_letter_code
_entity_poly.pdbx_strand_id
1 'polypeptide(L)' 'MPEQLKDNLSIGRSVEQWLGPTIFPNYVTLRTLTIRKERDSTYTTSYVASTMGMKTLPMSTHSTL' A
#
# COMPACT_ATOMS: atom_id res chain seq x y z
N MET A 1 -14.90 9.98 -0.82
CA MET A 1 -13.71 10.55 -1.49
C MET A 1 -12.57 10.48 -0.49
N PRO A 2 -11.46 9.77 -0.75
CA PRO A 2 -10.33 9.78 0.17
C PRO A 2 -9.81 11.22 0.29
N GLU A 3 -9.55 11.64 1.52
CA GLU A 3 -9.08 12.99 1.85
C GLU A 3 -7.74 13.22 1.13
N GLN A 4 -7.72 14.15 0.18
CA GLN A 4 -6.52 14.51 -0.55
C GLN A 4 -5.61 15.29 0.40
N LEU A 5 -4.36 14.86 0.53
CA LEU A 5 -3.37 15.51 1.39
C LEU A 5 -3.23 16.99 1.03
N LYS A 6 -3.78 17.87 1.87
CA LYS A 6 -3.51 19.31 1.88
C LYS A 6 -2.30 19.55 2.78
N ASP A 7 -1.11 19.24 2.29
CA ASP A 7 0.11 19.59 3.02
C ASP A 7 1.00 20.50 2.18
N ASN A 8 1.53 21.55 2.82
CA ASN A 8 2.49 22.45 2.21
C ASN A 8 3.86 21.76 2.26
N LEU A 9 4.11 20.89 1.29
CA LEU A 9 5.39 20.18 1.16
C LEU A 9 6.54 21.20 1.08
N SER A 10 7.38 21.20 2.11
CA SER A 10 8.67 21.87 2.11
C SER A 10 9.66 21.12 1.21
N ILE A 11 10.57 21.86 0.58
CA ILE A 11 11.62 21.30 -0.26
C ILE A 11 12.41 20.24 0.53
N GLY A 12 12.59 19.06 -0.06
CA GLY A 12 13.33 17.95 0.54
C GLY A 12 12.55 17.14 1.58
N ARG A 13 11.29 17.50 1.88
CA ARG A 13 10.38 16.64 2.65
C ARG A 13 9.52 15.77 1.74
N SER A 14 9.17 14.60 2.25
CA SER A 14 8.20 13.69 1.65
C SER A 14 6.97 13.58 2.52
N VAL A 15 5.83 13.40 1.87
CA VAL A 15 4.58 12.99 2.49
C VAL A 15 4.29 11.57 2.04
N GLU A 16 3.96 10.70 2.98
CA GLU A 16 3.59 9.31 2.72
C GLU A 16 2.11 9.11 3.04
N GLN A 17 1.39 8.54 2.10
CA GLN A 17 -0.02 8.19 2.24
C GLN A 17 -0.20 6.68 2.11
N TRP A 18 -0.71 6.09 3.18
CA TRP A 18 -1.22 4.73 3.12
C TRP A 18 -2.59 4.72 2.41
N LEU A 19 -2.72 3.88 1.37
CA LEU A 19 -3.90 3.88 0.49
C LEU A 19 -4.95 2.80 0.84
N GLY A 20 -4.81 2.14 1.98
CA GLY A 20 -5.69 1.05 2.35
C GLY A 20 -5.27 -0.30 1.79
N PRO A 21 -5.61 -1.41 2.49
CA PRO A 21 -5.44 -2.73 1.94
C PRO A 21 -6.49 -2.95 0.84
N THR A 22 -6.15 -3.74 -0.18
CA THR A 22 -7.15 -4.41 -1.01
C THR A 22 -7.14 -5.87 -0.67
N ILE A 23 -8.31 -6.39 -0.26
CA ILE A 23 -8.48 -7.77 0.16
C ILE A 23 -8.98 -8.57 -1.03
N PHE A 24 -8.28 -9.66 -1.34
CA PHE A 24 -8.69 -10.69 -2.29
C PHE A 24 -8.89 -12.01 -1.53
N PRO A 25 -9.57 -13.00 -2.11
CA PRO A 25 -9.85 -14.27 -1.41
C PRO A 25 -8.61 -14.96 -0.83
N ASN A 26 -7.46 -14.85 -1.51
CA ASN A 26 -6.25 -15.61 -1.17
C ASN A 26 -5.04 -14.72 -0.83
N TYR A 27 -5.18 -13.40 -0.91
CA TYR A 27 -4.08 -12.48 -0.66
C TYR A 27 -4.58 -11.08 -0.33
N VAL A 28 -3.71 -10.28 0.29
CA VAL A 28 -3.95 -8.86 0.55
C VAL A 28 -2.86 -8.07 -0.16
N THR A 29 -3.25 -6.98 -0.81
CA THR A 29 -2.31 -5.98 -1.35
C THR A 29 -2.26 -4.77 -0.43
N LEU A 30 -1.07 -4.45 0.06
CA LEU A 30 -0.78 -3.23 0.82
C LEU A 30 -0.16 -2.19 -0.12
N ARG A 31 -0.59 -0.93 -0.04
CA ARG A 31 -0.21 0.12 -0.98
C ARG A 31 0.13 1.42 -0.25
N THR A 32 1.24 2.03 -0.66
CA THR A 32 1.69 3.33 -0.16
C THR A 32 2.06 4.23 -1.34
N LEU A 33 1.64 5.49 -1.28
CA LEU A 33 2.04 6.56 -2.18
C LEU A 33 2.94 7.53 -1.43
N THR A 34 4.09 7.86 -2.00
CA THR A 34 4.99 8.88 -1.45
C THR A 34 5.13 10.01 -2.47
N ILE A 35 5.02 11.25 -1.98
CA ILE A 35 5.22 12.46 -2.77
C ILE A 35 6.33 13.27 -2.11
N ARG A 36 7.35 13.63 -2.88
CA ARG A 36 8.48 14.45 -2.44
C ARG A 36 8.57 15.70 -3.30
N LYS A 37 8.74 16.86 -2.66
CA LYS A 37 9.01 18.12 -3.36
C LYS A 37 10.51 18.29 -3.57
N GLU A 38 10.91 18.42 -4.82
CA GLU A 38 12.29 18.65 -5.21
C GLU A 38 12.64 20.15 -5.20
N ARG A 39 13.93 20.46 -5.33
CA ARG A 39 14.45 21.84 -5.23
C ARG A 39 14.03 22.73 -6.39
N ASP A 40 13.81 22.15 -7.56
CA ASP A 40 13.43 22.83 -8.81
C ASP A 40 11.91 23.00 -8.96
N SER A 41 11.17 22.95 -7.84
CA SER A 41 9.69 22.99 -7.82
C SER A 41 9.00 21.85 -8.56
N THR A 42 9.73 20.78 -8.88
CA THR A 42 9.15 19.53 -9.36
C THR A 42 8.81 18.60 -8.20
N TYR A 43 8.08 17.52 -8.50
CA TYR A 43 7.67 16.52 -7.52
C TYR A 43 8.09 15.14 -8.00
N THR A 44 8.66 14.35 -7.09
CA THR A 44 8.90 12.93 -7.28
C THR A 44 7.78 12.15 -6.61
N THR A 45 7.13 11.26 -7.35
CA THR A 45 6.10 10.36 -6.83
C THR A 45 6.57 8.92 -6.91
N SER A 46 6.44 8.16 -5.83
CA SER A 46 6.67 6.72 -5.82
C SER A 46 5.47 5.96 -5.30
N TYR A 47 5.21 4.81 -5.92
CA TYR A 47 4.14 3.91 -5.54
C TYR A 47 4.73 2.54 -5.21
N VAL A 48 4.45 2.06 -4.01
CA VAL A 48 4.88 0.74 -3.55
C VAL A 48 3.65 -0.10 -3.28
N ALA A 49 3.62 -1.31 -3.86
CA ALA A 49 2.62 -2.32 -3.58
C ALA A 49 3.30 -3.62 -3.16
N SER A 50 2.80 -4.23 -2.09
CA SER A 50 3.26 -5.54 -1.60
C SER A 50 2.09 -6.49 -1.45
N THR A 51 2.26 -7.71 -1.93
CA THR A 51 1.26 -8.78 -1.85
C THR A 51 1.62 -9.75 -0.74
N MET A 52 0.71 -9.94 0.21
CA MET A 52 0.81 -10.94 1.26
C MET A 52 -0.18 -12.06 0.96
N GLY A 53 0.34 -13.23 0.58
CA GLY A 53 -0.46 -14.42 0.35
C GLY A 53 -0.93 -15.02 1.68
N MET A 54 -2.21 -15.37 1.78
CA MET A 54 -2.69 -16.23 2.86
C MET A 54 -2.45 -17.67 2.41
N LYS A 55 -1.50 -18.38 3.06
CA LYS A 55 -1.40 -19.83 2.85
C LYS A 55 -2.74 -20.43 3.28
N THR A 56 -3.53 -20.90 2.32
CA THR A 56 -4.63 -21.80 2.60
C THR A 56 -4.03 -23.04 3.25
N LEU A 57 -4.25 -23.20 4.56
CA LEU A 57 -3.97 -24.48 5.22
C LEU A 57 -4.77 -25.55 4.48
N PRO A 58 -4.17 -26.67 4.04
CA PRO A 58 -4.96 -27.76 3.52
C PRO A 58 -5.90 -28.19 4.65
N MET A 59 -7.22 -28.14 4.42
CA MET A 59 -8.15 -28.83 5.29
C MET A 59 -7.70 -30.28 5.34
N SER A 60 -7.19 -30.73 6.49
CA SER A 60 -6.93 -32.14 6.71
C SER A 60 -8.27 -32.87 6.66
N THR A 61 -8.58 -33.50 5.54
CA THR A 61 -9.75 -34.38 5.42
C THR A 61 -9.49 -35.59 6.31
N HIS A 62 -9.95 -35.55 7.56
CA HIS A 62 -10.13 -36.78 8.34
C HIS A 62 -11.34 -37.51 7.76
N SER A 63 -11.08 -38.47 6.86
CA SER A 63 -12.03 -39.52 6.56
C SER A 63 -11.69 -40.70 7.46
N THR A 64 -12.47 -40.87 8.53
CA THR A 64 -12.49 -42.10 9.30
C THR A 64 -13.15 -43.17 8.43
N LEU A 65 -12.43 -44.26 8.16
CA LEU A 65 -13.00 -45.54 7.75
C LEU A 65 -13.02 -46.47 8.96
#